data_AF-A0A527VLL9-F1
#
_entry.id   AF-A0A527VLL9-F1
#
_cell.length_a   1.000
_cell.length_b   1.000
_cell.length_c   1.000
_cell.angle_alpha   90.00
_cell.angle_beta   90.00
_cell.angle_gamma   90.00
#
_symmetry.space_group_name_H-M   'P 1'
#
loop_
_entity.id
_entity.type
_entity.pdbx_description
1 polymer ?
#
loop_
_entity_poly.entity_id
_entity_poly.type
_entity_poly.pdbx_seq_one_letter_code
_entity_poly.pdbx_strand_id
1 'polypeptide(L)' 'VALIIGGGSGHEPTFLGYVGKGLADAAAIGNVFASPPPQPAVDAAMAASGGAGVLFMYGNYAGDVMNFDMAAE' A
#
# COMPACT_ATOMS: atom_id res chain seq x y z
N VAL A 1 0.61 8.99 -12.24
CA VAL A 1 0.00 8.55 -10.98
C VAL A 1 0.74 7.30 -10.54
N ALA A 2 1.23 7.24 -9.30
CA ALA A 2 1.80 6.01 -8.73
C ALA A 2 0.70 5.22 -8.00
N LEU A 3 0.59 3.93 -8.24
CA LEU A 3 -0.34 3.02 -7.58
C LEU A 3 0.37 2.25 -6.46
N ILE A 4 -0.04 2.49 -5.22
CA ILE A 4 0.46 1.81 -4.04
C ILE A 4 -0.63 0.88 -3.52
N ILE A 5 -0.30 -0.39 -3.38
CA ILE A 5 -1.21 -1.40 -2.82
C ILE A 5 -0.76 -1.84 -1.43
N GLY A 6 -1.61 -2.47 -0.63
CA GLY A 6 -1.11 -3.04 0.61
C GLY A 6 -2.16 -3.50 1.61
N GLY A 7 -1.65 -4.10 2.69
CA GLY A 7 -2.40 -4.74 3.76
C GLY A 7 -1.51 -5.73 4.53
N GLY A 8 -2.12 -6.57 5.37
CA GLY A 8 -1.40 -7.56 6.15
C GLY A 8 -0.76 -8.68 5.32
N SER A 9 0.33 -9.25 5.83
CA SER A 9 0.94 -10.48 5.29
C SER A 9 0.03 -11.70 5.48
N GLY A 10 0.34 -12.81 4.79
CA GLY A 10 -0.44 -14.06 4.86
C GLY A 10 -1.51 -14.19 3.77
N HIS A 11 -1.50 -13.30 2.78
CA HIS A 11 -2.38 -13.31 1.62
C HIS A 11 -1.62 -13.53 0.31
N GLU A 12 -0.36 -13.99 0.38
CA GLU A 12 0.50 -14.17 -0.79
C GLU A 12 -0.20 -15.04 -1.84
N PRO A 13 -0.20 -14.64 -3.13
CA PRO A 13 0.66 -13.60 -3.73
C PRO A 13 0.21 -12.15 -3.50
N THR A 14 -0.97 -11.91 -2.92
CA THR A 14 -1.40 -10.55 -2.57
C THR A 14 -0.60 -10.04 -1.36
N PHE A 15 0.03 -8.87 -1.40
CA PHE A 15 0.03 -7.84 -2.45
C PHE A 15 1.28 -7.87 -3.36
N LEU A 16 2.39 -8.42 -2.88
CA LEU A 16 3.70 -8.33 -3.54
C LEU A 16 3.74 -8.88 -4.98
N GLY A 17 2.96 -9.91 -5.28
CA GLY A 17 2.87 -10.51 -6.62
C GLY A 17 2.24 -9.62 -7.68
N TYR A 18 1.65 -8.49 -7.29
CA TYR A 18 1.08 -7.49 -8.20
C TYR A 18 1.97 -6.25 -8.38
N VAL A 19 3.18 -6.23 -7.81
CA VAL A 19 4.14 -5.14 -8.04
C VAL A 19 4.87 -5.40 -9.36
N GLY A 20 4.75 -4.46 -10.31
CA GLY A 20 5.41 -4.56 -11.61
C GLY A 20 4.75 -3.75 -12.72
N LYS A 21 5.41 -3.71 -13.88
CA LYS A 21 4.97 -2.91 -15.03
C LYS A 21 3.55 -3.29 -15.45
N GLY A 22 2.65 -2.31 -15.41
CA GLY A 22 1.24 -2.45 -15.79
C GLY A 22 0.30 -2.85 -14.65
N LEU A 23 0.82 -3.00 -13.42
CA LEU A 23 0.07 -3.25 -12.19
C LEU A 23 0.43 -2.19 -11.14
N ALA A 24 0.76 -2.57 -9.89
CA ALA A 24 1.14 -1.63 -8.84
C ALA A 24 2.63 -1.25 -8.92
N ASP A 25 2.93 -0.02 -8.51
CA ASP A 25 4.30 0.52 -8.49
C ASP A 25 5.06 0.14 -7.21
N ALA A 26 4.35 0.00 -6.08
CA ALA A 26 4.90 -0.49 -4.82
C ALA A 26 3.81 -1.12 -3.94
N ALA A 27 4.24 -1.84 -2.89
CA ALA A 27 3.33 -2.41 -1.90
C ALA A 27 3.78 -2.10 -0.46
N ALA A 28 2.85 -1.74 0.41
CA ALA A 28 3.06 -1.60 1.85
C ALA A 28 2.52 -2.85 2.57
N ILE A 29 3.40 -3.56 3.28
CA ILE A 29 3.09 -4.87 3.87
C ILE A 29 3.18 -4.81 5.39
N GLY A 30 2.09 -5.21 6.05
CA GLY A 30 2.01 -5.32 7.51
C GLY A 30 2.35 -6.73 8.03
N ASN A 31 2.14 -6.93 9.32
CA ASN A 31 2.28 -8.25 9.95
C ASN A 31 1.19 -9.22 9.44
N VAL A 32 1.30 -10.50 9.82
CA VAL A 32 0.31 -11.53 9.43
C VAL A 32 -1.09 -11.10 9.88
N PHE A 33 -1.99 -10.95 8.91
CA PHE A 33 -3.38 -10.52 9.09
C PHE A 33 -3.56 -9.19 9.83
N ALA A 34 -2.57 -8.29 9.75
CA ALA A 34 -2.63 -6.96 10.34
C ALA A 34 -2.15 -5.91 9.35
N SER A 35 -2.94 -4.84 9.19
CA SER A 35 -2.59 -3.66 8.40
C SER A 35 -1.18 -3.15 8.71
N PRO A 36 -0.38 -2.70 7.72
CA PRO A 36 0.86 -1.99 7.99
C PRO A 36 0.56 -0.71 8.78
N PRO A 37 1.46 -0.24 9.67
CA PRO A 37 1.37 1.11 10.17
C PRO A 37 1.44 2.14 9.02
N PRO A 38 1.07 3.41 9.22
CA PRO A 38 1.02 4.41 8.14
C PRO A 38 2.37 4.63 7.44
N GLN A 39 3.47 4.64 8.19
CA GLN A 39 4.79 5.04 7.66
C GLN A 39 5.25 4.20 6.44
N PRO A 40 5.17 2.85 6.42
CA PRO A 40 5.43 2.06 5.23
C PRO A 40 4.65 2.49 3.98
N ALA A 41 3.40 2.92 4.10
CA ALA A 41 2.60 3.41 2.96
C ALA A 41 3.12 4.77 2.47
N VAL A 42 3.50 5.67 3.38
CA VAL A 42 4.14 6.96 3.06
C VAL A 42 5.47 6.74 2.34
N ASP A 43 6.32 5.84 2.87
CA ASP A 43 7.64 5.55 2.28
C ASP A 43 7.51 4.95 0.88
N ALA A 44 6.56 4.03 0.68
CA ALA A 44 6.25 3.45 -0.63
C ALA A 44 5.75 4.53 -1.61
N ALA A 45 4.85 5.41 -1.17
CA ALA A 45 4.35 6.52 -1.96
C ALA A 45 5.47 7.49 -2.38
N MET A 46 6.35 7.88 -1.45
CA MET A 46 7.49 8.77 -1.73
C MET A 46 8.47 8.12 -2.71
N ALA A 47 8.75 6.83 -2.56
CA ALA A 47 9.68 6.12 -3.43
C ALA A 47 9.14 5.93 -4.86
N ALA A 48 7.83 5.71 -5.01
CA ALA A 48 7.20 5.46 -6.31
C ALA A 48 6.65 6.72 -6.99
N SER A 49 6.49 7.84 -6.28
CA SER A 49 5.90 9.06 -6.83
C SER A 49 6.72 9.63 -7.98
N GLY A 50 6.07 9.80 -9.12
CA GLY A 50 6.60 10.53 -10.29
C GLY A 50 6.10 11.97 -10.41
N GLY A 51 5.56 12.56 -9.35
CA GLY A 51 5.04 13.94 -9.34
C GLY A 51 3.64 14.12 -9.93
N ALA A 52 2.99 13.06 -10.41
CA ALA A 52 1.64 13.08 -10.99
C ALA A 52 0.57 12.49 -10.05
N GLY A 53 0.77 12.63 -8.73
CA GLY A 53 -0.12 12.09 -7.69
C GLY A 53 0.11 10.60 -7.37
N VAL A 54 -0.46 10.18 -6.24
CA VAL A 54 -0.41 8.82 -5.70
C VAL A 54 -1.84 8.33 -5.44
N LEU A 55 -2.10 7.06 -5.74
CA LEU A 55 -3.35 6.37 -5.40
C LEU A 55 -3.02 5.19 -4.49
N PHE A 56 -3.62 5.17 -3.30
CA PHE A 56 -3.60 4.02 -2.41
C PHE A 56 -4.78 3.08 -2.74
N MET A 57 -4.53 1.77 -2.82
CA MET A 57 -5.53 0.74 -3.00
C MET A 57 -5.34 -0.40 -2.00
N TYR A 58 -6.27 -0.55 -1.07
CA TYR A 58 -6.20 -1.46 0.07
C TYR A 58 -7.58 -2.06 0.37
N GLY A 59 -7.63 -3.06 1.26
CA GLY A 59 -8.88 -3.69 1.66
C GLY A 59 -9.77 -2.79 2.51
N ASN A 60 -11.09 -2.99 2.46
CA ASN A 60 -12.03 -2.26 3.32
C ASN A 60 -12.11 -2.90 4.72
N TYR A 61 -11.02 -2.82 5.48
CA TYR A 61 -10.91 -3.29 6.85
C TYR A 61 -10.54 -2.13 7.76
N ALA A 62 -11.05 -2.12 9.00
CA ALA A 62 -10.89 -0.96 9.90
C ALA A 62 -9.43 -0.51 10.08
N GLY A 63 -8.49 -1.46 10.21
CA GLY A 63 -7.06 -1.15 10.31
C GLY A 63 -6.43 -0.68 9.00
N ASP A 64 -6.88 -1.20 7.86
CA ASP A 64 -6.40 -0.77 6.54
C ASP A 64 -6.87 0.66 6.27
N VAL A 65 -8.17 0.91 6.41
CA VAL A 65 -8.77 2.25 6.26
C VAL A 65 -8.09 3.27 7.16
N MET A 66 -7.98 3.00 8.46
CA MET A 66 -7.34 3.93 9.39
C MET A 66 -5.89 4.24 9.00
N ASN A 67 -5.06 3.21 8.74
CA ASN A 67 -3.64 3.42 8.52
C ASN A 67 -3.33 4.06 7.15
N PHE A 68 -4.07 3.69 6.10
CA PHE A 68 -3.87 4.26 4.77
C PHE A 68 -4.48 5.66 4.63
N ASP A 69 -5.58 5.96 5.32
CA ASP A 69 -6.12 7.33 5.39
C ASP A 69 -5.13 8.24 6.13
N MET A 70 -4.56 7.79 7.26
CA MET A 70 -3.50 8.51 7.97
C MET A 70 -2.23 8.70 7.12
N ALA A 71 -1.93 7.77 6.21
CA ALA A 71 -0.78 7.90 5.30
C ALA A 71 -1.06 8.87 4.13
N ALA A 72 -2.33 9.19 3.86
CA ALA A 72 -2.76 10.10 2.80
C ALA A 72 -2.87 11.56 3.25
N GLU A 73 -2.89 11.82 4.57
CA GLU A 73 -2.81 13.15 5.19
C GLU A 73 -1.38 13.74 5.14
#